data_AF-A0A7C3M2L4-F1
#
_entry.id   AF-A0A7C3M2L4-F1
#
_cell.length_a   1.000
_cell.length_b   1.000
_cell.length_c   1.000
_cell.angle_alpha   90.00
_cell.angle_beta   90.00
_cell.angle_gamma   90.00
#
_symmetry.space_group_name_H-M   'P 1'
#
loop_
_entity.id
_entity.type
_entity.pdbx_description
1 polymer ?
#
loop_
_entity_poly.entity_id
_entity_poly.type
_entity_poly.pdbx_seq_one_letter_code
_entity_poly.pdbx_strand_id
1 'polypeptide(L)'
;MRLRPHHLLDILNKFGHGLQFTPHPYGHALHTVAAQVLADLDLEVEFVLGADAICQPCRYLQPDGLCADVLRRLPEMPSKQAYNDALDRRLFAYLQIEPGARMTVRAFIERL
;
A
#
# COMPACT_ATOMS: atom_id res chain seq x y z
N MET A 1 -5.76 9.96 -4.56
CA MET A 1 -4.62 9.54 -3.69
C MET A 1 -3.76 8.52 -4.43
N ARG A 2 -2.46 8.33 -4.09
CA ARG A 2 -1.64 7.24 -4.67
C ARG A 2 -1.55 6.09 -3.68
N LEU A 3 -1.82 4.86 -4.12
CA LEU A 3 -1.66 3.65 -3.29
C LEU A 3 -1.01 2.51 -4.07
N ARG A 4 -0.30 1.65 -3.35
CA ARG A 4 0.09 0.33 -3.84
C ARG A 4 -1.11 -0.62 -3.77
N PRO A 5 -1.30 -1.52 -4.75
CA PRO A 5 -2.44 -2.44 -4.70
C PRO A 5 -2.40 -3.33 -3.46
N HIS A 6 -1.24 -3.84 -3.04
CA HIS A 6 -1.16 -4.64 -1.81
C HIS A 6 -1.48 -3.83 -0.54
N HIS A 7 -1.19 -2.53 -0.50
CA HIS A 7 -1.52 -1.70 0.66
C HIS A 7 -3.03 -1.54 0.84
N LEU A 8 -3.79 -1.45 -0.25
CA LEU A 8 -5.26 -1.47 -0.17
C LEU A 8 -5.74 -2.84 0.35
N LEU A 9 -5.17 -3.94 -0.14
CA LEU A 9 -5.48 -5.28 0.38
C LEU A 9 -5.14 -5.43 1.87
N ASP A 10 -4.01 -4.91 2.33
CA ASP A 10 -3.62 -4.92 3.74
C ASP A 10 -4.63 -4.15 4.61
N ILE A 11 -5.14 -3.01 4.12
CA ILE A 11 -6.19 -2.24 4.81
C ILE A 11 -7.47 -3.08 4.92
N LEU A 12 -7.94 -3.65 3.81
CA LEU A 12 -9.17 -4.44 3.77
C LEU A 12 -9.06 -5.71 4.63
N ASN A 13 -7.91 -6.39 4.58
CA ASN A 13 -7.63 -7.57 5.40
C ASN A 13 -7.68 -7.23 6.91
N LYS A 14 -6.97 -6.18 7.34
CA LYS A 14 -6.97 -5.74 8.74
C LYS A 14 -8.35 -5.31 9.21
N PHE A 15 -9.08 -4.57 8.37
CA PHE A 15 -10.45 -4.16 8.65
C PHE A 15 -11.37 -5.38 8.82
N GLY A 16 -11.29 -6.38 7.92
CA GLY A 16 -12.05 -7.62 8.02
C GLY A 16 -11.77 -8.43 9.28
N HIS A 17 -10.56 -8.30 9.85
CA HIS A 17 -10.19 -8.90 11.13
C HIS A 17 -10.53 -8.03 12.36
N GLY A 18 -11.21 -6.89 12.18
CA GLY A 18 -11.57 -5.98 13.27
C GLY A 18 -10.36 -5.29 13.92
N LEU A 19 -9.22 -5.20 13.22
CA LEU A 19 -8.02 -4.58 13.75
C LEU A 19 -8.12 -3.05 13.67
N GLN A 20 -7.68 -2.38 14.73
CA GLN A 20 -7.62 -0.93 14.79
C GLN A 20 -6.37 -0.40 14.07
N PHE A 21 -6.51 0.73 13.38
CA PHE A 21 -5.39 1.43 12.79
C PHE A 21 -4.91 2.56 13.71
N THR A 22 -3.67 2.44 14.19
CA THR A 22 -3.04 3.43 15.07
C THR A 22 -1.72 3.94 14.47
N PRO A 23 -1.24 5.12 14.89
CA PRO A 23 0.07 5.61 14.48
C PRO A 23 1.17 4.60 14.78
N HIS A 24 2.04 4.34 13.80
CA HIS A 24 3.16 3.41 13.95
C HIS A 24 4.45 4.18 14.29
N PRO A 25 5.39 3.61 15.08
CA PRO A 25 6.68 4.24 15.39
C PRO A 25 7.54 4.61 14.16
N TYR A 26 7.23 4.07 12.98
CA TYR A 26 7.91 4.43 11.74
C TYR A 26 7.36 5.71 11.11
N GLY A 27 6.26 6.26 11.61
CA GLY A 27 5.63 7.48 11.11
C GLY A 27 4.78 7.31 9.86
N HIS A 28 4.70 6.12 9.26
CA HIS A 28 3.91 5.90 8.05
C HIS A 28 2.40 6.15 8.24
N ALA A 29 1.73 6.64 7.20
CA ALA A 29 0.35 7.15 7.25
C ALA A 29 -0.75 6.09 7.15
N LEU A 30 -0.46 4.80 7.40
CA LEU A 30 -1.45 3.72 7.27
C LEU A 30 -2.77 4.04 7.99
N HIS A 31 -2.72 4.61 9.19
CA HIS A 31 -3.90 4.92 9.98
C HIS A 31 -4.80 6.01 9.39
N THR A 32 -4.23 7.08 8.85
CA THR A 32 -5.02 8.15 8.20
C THR A 32 -5.46 7.76 6.79
N VAL A 33 -4.64 7.00 6.06
CA VAL A 33 -5.00 6.47 4.73
C VAL A 33 -6.12 5.45 4.85
N ALA A 34 -6.04 4.51 5.80
CA ALA A 34 -7.11 3.54 6.05
C ALA A 34 -8.43 4.24 6.40
N ALA A 35 -8.39 5.27 7.24
CA ALA A 35 -9.60 6.05 7.57
C ALA A 35 -10.24 6.68 6.33
N GLN A 36 -9.46 7.22 5.39
CA GLN A 36 -9.98 7.77 4.13
C GLN A 36 -10.60 6.69 3.25
N VAL A 37 -9.90 5.56 3.06
CA VAL A 37 -10.37 4.42 2.24
C VAL A 37 -11.67 3.83 2.78
N LEU A 38 -11.79 3.69 4.10
CA LEU A 38 -12.96 3.08 4.73
C LEU A 38 -14.16 4.06 4.83
N ALA A 39 -13.90 5.36 4.80
CA ALA A 39 -14.95 6.38 4.83
C ALA A 39 -15.61 6.59 3.46
N ASP A 40 -14.88 6.35 2.37
CA ASP A 40 -15.35 6.61 1.01
C ASP A 40 -14.84 5.55 0.02
N LEU A 41 -15.74 4.65 -0.40
CA LEU A 41 -15.43 3.62 -1.40
C LEU A 41 -15.39 4.18 -2.83
N ASP A 42 -15.91 5.39 -3.06
CA ASP A 42 -15.88 6.06 -4.35
C ASP A 42 -14.66 7.01 -4.46
N LEU A 43 -13.79 7.01 -3.44
CA LEU A 43 -12.49 7.68 -3.45
C LEU A 43 -11.63 7.19 -4.62
N GLU A 44 -11.23 8.12 -5.49
CA GLU A 44 -10.31 7.81 -6.59
C GLU A 44 -8.87 7.60 -6.12
N VAL A 45 -8.31 6.48 -6.55
CA VAL A 45 -6.95 6.03 -6.25
C VAL A 45 -6.19 5.80 -7.55
N GLU A 46 -4.99 6.36 -7.62
CA GLU A 46 -3.98 5.99 -8.61
C GLU A 46 -3.14 4.84 -8.06
N PHE A 47 -3.20 3.69 -8.70
CA PHE A 47 -2.46 2.49 -8.29
C PHE A 47 -1.05 2.52 -8.82
N VAL A 48 -0.04 2.52 -7.94
CA VAL A 48 1.35 2.75 -8.31
C VAL A 48 2.29 1.61 -7.94
N LEU A 49 3.37 1.49 -8.70
CA LEU A 49 4.53 0.68 -8.35
C LEU A 49 5.57 1.61 -7.68
N GLY A 50 5.86 1.36 -6.40
CA GLY A 50 6.78 2.17 -5.60
C GLY A 50 6.12 2.79 -4.37
N ALA A 51 6.79 3.74 -3.72
CA ALA A 51 6.27 4.42 -2.53
C ALA A 51 4.97 5.19 -2.83
N ASP A 52 4.05 5.19 -1.87
CA ASP A 52 2.71 5.75 -2.01
C ASP A 52 2.35 6.68 -0.84
N ALA A 53 1.07 7.03 -0.69
CA ALA A 53 0.59 7.92 0.38
C ALA A 53 0.90 7.40 1.79
N ILE A 54 0.92 6.08 2.01
CA ILE A 54 1.27 5.49 3.31
C ILE A 54 2.75 5.73 3.62
N CYS A 55 3.59 5.60 2.60
CA CYS A 55 5.04 5.74 2.74
C CYS A 55 5.50 7.19 2.97
N GLN A 56 4.77 8.21 2.51
CA GLN A 56 5.26 9.60 2.47
C GLN A 56 5.86 10.12 3.78
N PRO A 57 5.22 9.97 4.97
CA PRO A 57 5.81 10.42 6.24
C PRO A 57 6.69 9.36 6.92
N CYS A 58 6.96 8.22 6.27
CA CYS A 58 7.73 7.15 6.88
C CYS A 58 9.20 7.54 7.03
N ARG A 59 9.78 7.30 8.21
CA ARG A 59 11.21 7.56 8.50
C ARG A 59 12.20 6.79 7.62
N TYR A 60 11.75 5.74 6.93
CA TYR A 60 12.59 4.94 6.03
C TYR A 60 12.48 5.35 4.56
N LEU A 61 11.52 6.22 4.21
CA LEU A 61 11.43 6.75 2.86
C LEU A 61 12.58 7.73 2.62
N GLN A 62 13.39 7.44 1.61
CA GLN A 62 14.53 8.27 1.24
C GLN A 62 14.12 9.39 0.26
N PRO A 63 14.95 10.44 0.10
CA PRO A 63 14.66 11.54 -0.84
C PRO A 63 14.50 11.12 -2.30
N ASP A 64 15.06 9.97 -2.70
CA ASP A 64 14.90 9.39 -4.03
C ASP A 64 13.56 8.63 -4.23
N GLY A 65 12.73 8.58 -3.18
CA GLY A 65 11.44 7.89 -3.19
C GLY A 65 11.53 6.39 -2.91
N LEU A 66 12.70 5.86 -2.58
CA LEU A 66 12.91 4.44 -2.27
C LEU A 66 12.86 4.18 -0.76
N CYS A 67 12.32 3.03 -0.37
CA CYS A 67 12.30 2.59 1.02
C CYS A 67 13.64 1.93 1.41
N ALA A 68 14.29 2.45 2.47
CA ALA A 68 15.51 1.88 3.05
C ALA A 68 15.25 0.79 4.11
N ASP A 69 13.98 0.44 4.40
CA ASP A 69 13.63 -0.61 5.36
C ASP A 69 13.93 -2.00 4.79
N VAL A 70 14.15 -2.95 5.69
CA VAL A 70 14.42 -4.36 5.38
C VAL A 70 13.46 -5.28 6.11
N LEU A 71 13.13 -6.41 5.48
CA LEU A 71 12.25 -7.41 6.09
C LEU A 71 13.02 -8.28 7.09
N ARG A 72 13.24 -7.75 8.30
CA ARG A 72 14.03 -8.38 9.38
C ARG A 72 13.56 -9.77 9.82
N ARG A 73 12.32 -10.15 9.49
CA ARG A 73 11.74 -11.45 9.84
C ARG A 73 11.98 -12.53 8.77
N LEU A 74 12.55 -12.17 7.61
CA LEU A 74 12.88 -13.12 6.56
C LEU A 74 14.39 -13.41 6.55
N PRO A 75 14.80 -14.62 6.12
CA PRO A 75 16.21 -14.89 5.83
C PRO A 75 16.78 -13.84 4.88
N GLU A 76 18.06 -13.52 5.03
CA GLU A 76 18.80 -12.55 4.21
C GLU A 76 18.35 -11.08 4.34
N MET A 77 17.32 -10.79 5.15
CA MET A 77 16.80 -9.43 5.40
C MET A 77 16.65 -8.61 4.11
N PRO A 78 15.85 -9.08 3.14
CA PRO A 78 15.77 -8.45 1.83
C PRO A 78 15.21 -7.03 1.95
N SER A 79 15.55 -6.20 0.94
CA SER A 79 14.97 -4.88 0.77
C SER A 79 13.44 -4.97 0.74
N LYS A 80 12.78 -4.22 1.63
CA LYS A 80 11.32 -4.15 1.65
C LYS A 80 10.77 -3.49 0.39
N GLN A 81 11.51 -2.54 -0.19
CA GLN A 81 11.18 -1.92 -1.48
C GLN A 81 11.08 -2.99 -2.56
N ALA A 82 12.16 -3.74 -2.77
CA ALA A 82 12.24 -4.75 -3.84
C ALA A 82 11.20 -5.86 -3.66
N TYR A 83 11.01 -6.32 -2.41
CA TYR A 83 10.01 -7.34 -2.09
C TYR A 83 8.59 -6.87 -2.42
N ASN A 84 8.20 -5.69 -1.93
CA ASN A 84 6.86 -5.18 -2.17
C ASN A 84 6.66 -4.86 -3.67
N ASP A 85 7.69 -4.40 -4.40
CA ASP A 85 7.58 -4.14 -5.83
C ASP A 85 7.33 -5.44 -6.62
N ALA A 86 7.98 -6.53 -6.22
CA ALA A 86 7.71 -7.85 -6.80
C ALA A 86 6.28 -8.32 -6.50
N LEU A 87 5.78 -8.10 -5.29
CA LEU A 87 4.40 -8.41 -4.91
C LEU A 87 3.40 -7.62 -5.77
N ASP A 88 3.59 -6.31 -5.90
CA ASP A 88 2.66 -5.47 -6.66
C ASP A 88 2.68 -5.78 -8.15
N ARG A 89 3.85 -6.07 -8.75
CA ARG A 89 3.88 -6.50 -10.16
C ARG A 89 3.01 -7.74 -10.40
N ARG A 90 3.00 -8.69 -9.46
CA ARG A 90 2.12 -9.86 -9.53
C ARG A 90 0.67 -9.49 -9.37
N LEU A 91 0.34 -8.55 -8.47
CA LEU A 91 -1.03 -8.07 -8.29
C LEU A 91 -1.54 -7.29 -9.51
N PHE A 92 -0.73 -6.41 -10.10
CA PHE A 92 -1.08 -5.69 -11.33
C PHE A 92 -1.44 -6.68 -12.44
N ALA A 93 -0.61 -7.71 -12.64
CA ALA A 93 -0.87 -8.77 -13.61
C ALA A 93 -2.14 -9.59 -13.28
N TYR A 94 -2.33 -9.98 -12.02
CA TYR A 94 -3.49 -10.76 -11.56
C TYR A 94 -4.81 -10.00 -11.76
N LEU A 95 -4.84 -8.72 -11.39
CA LEU A 95 -6.02 -7.85 -11.43
C LEU A 95 -6.26 -7.22 -12.81
N GLN A 96 -5.36 -7.47 -13.76
CA GLN A 96 -5.37 -6.88 -15.11
C GLN A 96 -5.47 -5.35 -15.06
N ILE A 97 -4.66 -4.74 -14.19
CA ILE A 97 -4.52 -3.28 -14.08
C ILE A 97 -3.09 -2.88 -14.39
N GLU A 98 -2.92 -1.75 -15.07
CA GLU A 98 -1.60 -1.20 -15.35
C GLU A 98 -1.15 -0.25 -14.22
N PRO A 99 0.15 -0.16 -13.92
CA PRO A 99 0.68 0.89 -13.05
C PRO A 99 0.29 2.29 -13.56
N GLY A 100 -0.24 3.12 -12.67
CA GLY A 100 -0.79 4.44 -12.98
C GLY A 100 -2.29 4.43 -13.29
N ALA A 101 -2.94 3.26 -13.33
CA ALA A 101 -4.39 3.19 -13.47
C ALA A 101 -5.10 3.94 -12.34
N ARG A 102 -6.15 4.69 -12.69
CA ARG A 102 -7.02 5.40 -11.75
C ARG A 102 -8.37 4.71 -11.71
N MET A 103 -8.83 4.39 -10.51
CA MET A 103 -10.17 3.87 -10.27
C MET A 103 -10.58 4.10 -8.81
N THR A 104 -11.86 3.93 -8.53
CA THR A 104 -12.37 4.00 -7.16
C THR A 104 -11.92 2.78 -6.35
N VAL A 105 -11.93 2.91 -5.03
CA VAL A 105 -11.72 1.77 -4.12
C VAL A 105 -12.72 0.65 -4.42
N ARG A 106 -13.99 0.99 -4.66
CA ARG A 106 -15.04 0.06 -5.06
C ARG A 106 -14.67 -0.73 -6.32
N ALA A 107 -14.28 -0.04 -7.39
CA ALA A 107 -13.92 -0.67 -8.66
C ALA A 107 -12.68 -1.58 -8.54
N PHE A 108 -11.76 -1.27 -7.63
CA PHE A 108 -10.65 -2.16 -7.32
C PHE A 108 -11.13 -3.43 -6.61
N ILE A 109 -12.02 -3.30 -5.61
CA ILE A 109 -12.56 -4.44 -4.85
C ILE A 109 -13.35 -5.40 -5.76
N GLU A 110 -14.11 -4.88 -6.72
CA GLU A 110 -14.88 -5.68 -7.68
C GLU A 110 -14.00 -6.52 -8.63
N ARG A 111 -12.68 -6.31 -8.63
CA ARG A 111 -11.69 -7.08 -9.42
C ARG A 111 -11.01 -8.20 -8.63
N LEU A 112 -11.28 -8.32 -7.32
CA LEU A 112 -10.69 -9.34 -6.44
C LEU A 112 -11.37 -10.69 -6.60
#